data_AF-A0A967YJA0-F1
#
_entry.id   AF-A0A967YJA0-F1
#
_cell.length_a   1.000
_cell.length_b   1.000
_cell.length_c   1.000
_cell.angle_alpha   90.00
_cell.angle_beta   90.00
_cell.angle_gamma   90.00
#
_symmetry.space_group_name_H-M   'P 1'
#
loop_
_entity.id
_entity.type
_entity.pdbx_description
1 polymer ?
#
loop_
_entity_poly.entity_id
_entity_poly.type
_entity_poly.pdbx_seq_one_letter_code
_entity_poly.pdbx_strand_id
1 'polypeptide(L)'
;ILGNSVRGARVLDLYAGTGAMGIEALSRGAESVLFADDNKAALAALEKNIKICSLENRAKSIKWNIFNNLNIIRSYTPAFNLIFLDPPYNKNMIQPTLSNLGISRCLENGSQLTLEHSPLE
;
A
#
# COMPACT_ATOMS: atom_id res chain seq x y z
N ILE A 1 -5.69 3.89 -14.85
CA ILE A 1 -5.00 2.71 -14.29
C ILE A 1 -3.81 3.14 -13.44
N LEU A 2 -2.79 3.87 -13.91
CA LEU A 2 -1.95 4.68 -13.00
C LEU A 2 -1.46 5.92 -13.78
N GLY A 3 -1.68 7.12 -13.23
CA GLY A 3 -1.38 8.41 -13.88
C GLY A 3 0.04 8.91 -13.62
N ASN A 4 0.35 10.15 -14.04
CA ASN A 4 1.67 10.77 -13.84
C ASN A 4 2.09 10.89 -12.37
N SER A 5 1.16 10.75 -11.43
CA SER A 5 1.44 10.82 -9.99
C SER A 5 2.30 9.68 -9.45
N VAL A 6 2.51 8.60 -10.21
CA VAL A 6 3.31 7.45 -9.76
C VAL A 6 4.81 7.69 -9.84
N ARG A 7 5.28 8.52 -10.78
CA ARG A 7 6.72 8.70 -10.98
C ARG A 7 7.34 9.42 -9.78
N GLY A 8 8.30 8.77 -9.12
CA GLY A 8 8.92 9.26 -7.89
C GLY A 8 8.04 9.14 -6.65
N ALA A 9 6.89 8.44 -6.73
CA ALA A 9 6.01 8.25 -5.59
C ALA A 9 6.61 7.29 -4.56
N ARG A 10 6.35 7.58 -3.28
CA ARG A 10 6.50 6.65 -2.17
C ARG A 10 5.13 6.09 -1.86
N VAL A 11 4.93 4.83 -2.22
CA VAL A 11 3.62 4.21 -2.23
C VAL A 11 3.41 3.39 -0.96
N LEU A 12 2.22 3.52 -0.38
CA LEU A 12 1.70 2.60 0.62
C LEU A 12 0.61 1.75 -0.02
N ASP A 13 0.86 0.45 -0.20
CA ASP A 13 -0.09 -0.50 -0.79
C ASP A 13 -0.76 -1.30 0.34
N LEU A 14 -1.98 -0.88 0.71
CA LEU A 14 -2.77 -1.53 1.76
C LEU A 14 -3.64 -2.63 1.15
N TYR A 15 -3.76 -3.75 1.85
CA TYR A 15 -4.41 -4.96 1.33
C TYR A 15 -3.69 -5.50 0.10
N ALA A 16 -2.35 -5.45 0.15
CA ALA A 16 -1.48 -5.67 -0.99
C ALA A 16 -1.74 -6.99 -1.74
N GLY A 17 -2.21 -8.04 -1.07
CA GLY A 17 -2.38 -9.35 -1.66
C GLY A 17 -1.05 -9.88 -2.23
N THR A 18 -1.02 -10.15 -3.54
CA THR A 18 0.19 -10.57 -4.27
C THR A 18 1.06 -9.39 -4.73
N GLY A 19 0.63 -8.15 -4.45
CA GLY A 19 1.31 -6.88 -4.73
C GLY A 19 1.21 -6.39 -6.17
N ALA A 20 0.19 -6.80 -6.92
CA ALA A 20 0.06 -6.43 -8.33
C ALA A 20 0.11 -4.90 -8.55
N MET A 21 -0.63 -4.14 -7.75
CA MET A 21 -0.70 -2.67 -7.85
C MET A 21 0.62 -1.99 -7.49
N GLY A 22 1.21 -2.32 -6.34
CA GLY A 22 2.51 -1.76 -5.96
C GLY A 22 3.66 -2.15 -6.90
N ILE A 23 3.68 -3.39 -7.41
CA ILE A 23 4.68 -3.81 -8.40
C ILE A 23 4.53 -3.02 -9.70
N GLU A 24 3.30 -2.82 -10.16
CA GLU A 24 3.01 -1.98 -11.34
C GLU A 24 3.45 -0.53 -11.10
N ALA A 25 3.26 0.01 -9.89
CA ALA A 25 3.75 1.33 -9.54
C ALA A 25 5.29 1.42 -9.62
N LEU A 26 6.02 0.40 -9.14
CA LEU A 26 7.49 0.34 -9.28
C LEU A 26 7.94 0.27 -10.74
N SER A 27 7.22 -0.47 -11.58
CA SER A 27 7.44 -0.56 -13.03
C SER A 27 7.26 0.80 -13.71
N ARG A 28 6.30 1.60 -13.24
CA ARG A 28 6.00 2.97 -13.74
C ARG A 28 6.86 4.07 -13.12
N GLY A 29 7.84 3.70 -12.29
CA GLY A 29 8.84 4.63 -11.77
C GLY A 29 8.54 5.19 -10.38
N ALA A 30 7.71 4.52 -9.57
CA ALA A 30 7.67 4.79 -8.13
C ALA A 30 9.07 4.64 -7.52
N GLU A 31 9.37 5.49 -6.55
CA GLU A 31 10.63 5.48 -5.80
C GLU A 31 10.70 4.24 -4.91
N SER A 32 9.62 3.98 -4.15
CA SER A 32 9.51 2.82 -3.28
C SER A 32 8.07 2.45 -3.01
N VAL A 33 7.85 1.22 -2.55
CA VAL A 33 6.55 0.71 -2.11
C VAL A 33 6.70 -0.02 -0.79
N LEU A 34 5.83 0.31 0.16
CA LEU A 34 5.59 -0.49 1.34
C LEU A 34 4.25 -1.22 1.18
N PHE A 35 4.31 -2.55 1.15
CA PHE A 35 3.15 -3.42 1.07
C PHE A 35 2.69 -3.84 2.47
N ALA A 36 1.40 -3.78 2.73
CA ALA A 36 0.81 -4.15 4.02
C ALA A 36 -0.38 -5.10 3.81
N ASP A 37 -0.30 -6.29 4.41
CA ASP A 37 -1.37 -7.29 4.38
C ASP A 37 -1.38 -8.14 5.67
N ASP A 38 -2.51 -8.71 6.05
CA ASP A 38 -2.61 -9.62 7.21
C ASP A 38 -2.48 -11.10 6.80
N ASN A 39 -2.66 -11.41 5.52
CA ASN A 39 -2.59 -12.74 4.97
C ASN A 39 -1.14 -13.16 4.72
N LYS A 40 -0.63 -14.05 5.58
CA LYS A 40 0.73 -14.60 5.47
C LYS A 40 1.02 -15.29 4.14
N ALA A 41 0.03 -15.97 3.55
CA ALA A 41 0.21 -16.64 2.27
C ALA A 41 0.35 -15.64 1.12
N ALA A 42 -0.41 -14.55 1.18
CA ALA A 42 -0.30 -13.44 0.22
C ALA A 42 1.06 -12.75 0.32
N LEU A 43 1.52 -12.42 1.53
CA LEU A 43 2.86 -11.87 1.76
C LEU A 43 3.97 -12.81 1.28
N ALA A 44 3.85 -14.11 1.49
CA ALA A 44 4.83 -15.08 0.99
C ALA A 44 4.88 -15.13 -0.55
N ALA A 45 3.73 -14.96 -1.22
CA ALA A 45 3.68 -14.85 -2.68
C ALA A 45 4.27 -13.52 -3.16
N LEU A 46 3.95 -12.41 -2.47
CA LEU A 46 4.49 -11.09 -2.72
C LEU A 46 6.03 -11.07 -2.65
N GLU A 47 6.62 -11.62 -1.59
CA GLU A 47 8.08 -11.70 -1.43
C GLU A 47 8.76 -12.47 -2.56
N LYS A 48 8.12 -13.54 -3.06
CA LYS A 48 8.60 -14.27 -4.25
C LYS A 48 8.54 -13.37 -5.49
N ASN A 49 7.46 -12.63 -5.69
CA ASN A 49 7.29 -11.72 -6.82
C ASN A 49 8.34 -10.60 -6.79
N ILE A 50 8.55 -9.98 -5.62
CA ILE A 50 9.58 -8.94 -5.41
C ILE A 50 10.96 -9.47 -5.84
N LYS A 51 11.30 -10.69 -5.41
CA LYS A 51 12.58 -11.33 -5.74
C LYS A 51 12.71 -11.66 -7.24
N ILE A 52 11.68 -12.24 -7.83
CA ILE A 52 11.66 -12.57 -9.27
C ILE A 52 11.83 -11.30 -10.12
N CYS A 53 11.23 -10.19 -9.69
CA CYS A 53 11.32 -8.91 -10.38
C CYS A 53 12.55 -8.08 -9.99
N SER A 54 13.42 -8.57 -9.09
CA SER A 54 14.60 -7.85 -8.58
C SER A 54 14.26 -6.46 -7.99
N LEU A 55 13.18 -6.39 -7.21
CA LEU A 55 12.64 -5.15 -6.64
C LEU A 55 12.98 -4.97 -5.15
N GLU A 56 13.80 -5.83 -4.55
CA GLU A 56 14.10 -5.87 -3.11
C GLU A 56 14.61 -4.54 -2.55
N ASN A 57 15.32 -3.75 -3.37
CA ASN A 57 15.87 -2.45 -2.97
C ASN A 57 14.80 -1.35 -2.86
N ARG A 58 13.63 -1.54 -3.49
CA ARG A 58 12.55 -0.54 -3.56
C ARG A 58 11.22 -1.03 -2.97
N ALA A 59 11.15 -2.30 -2.59
CA ALA A 59 9.95 -2.94 -2.06
C ALA A 59 10.21 -3.49 -0.65
N LYS A 60 9.29 -3.22 0.27
CA LYS A 60 9.24 -3.85 1.59
C LYS A 60 7.84 -4.34 1.85
N SER A 61 7.70 -5.46 2.55
CA SER A 61 6.38 -5.91 3.05
C SER A 61 6.33 -5.95 4.57
N ILE A 62 5.15 -5.68 5.12
CA ILE A 62 4.87 -5.82 6.55
C ILE A 62 3.58 -6.60 6.75
N LYS A 63 3.56 -7.41 7.81
CA LYS A 63 2.31 -7.97 8.29
C LYS A 63 1.55 -6.89 9.06
N TRP A 64 0.40 -6.50 8.54
CA TRP A 64 -0.44 -5.49 9.17
C TRP A 64 -1.90 -5.91 9.18
N ASN A 65 -2.52 -5.84 10.35
CA ASN A 65 -3.95 -6.04 10.53
C ASN A 65 -4.59 -4.67 10.72
N ILE A 66 -5.71 -4.41 10.04
CA ILE A 66 -6.40 -3.13 10.11
C ILE A 66 -6.81 -2.69 11.52
N PHE A 67 -7.08 -3.63 12.43
CA PHE A 67 -7.47 -3.29 13.79
C PHE A 67 -6.28 -2.78 14.61
N ASN A 68 -5.06 -2.98 14.10
CA ASN A 68 -3.85 -2.41 14.67
C ASN A 68 -3.58 -1.05 14.01
N ASN A 69 -3.20 -0.05 14.83
CA ASN A 69 -2.78 1.24 14.30
C ASN A 69 -1.54 1.09 13.38
N LEU A 70 -1.41 2.00 12.43
CA LEU A 70 -0.26 2.07 11.51
C LEU A 70 0.98 2.71 12.15
N ASN A 71 1.13 2.62 13.48
CA ASN A 71 2.25 3.25 14.19
C ASN A 71 3.61 2.68 13.76
N ILE A 72 3.66 1.42 13.34
CA ILE A 72 4.89 0.77 12.86
C ILE A 72 5.50 1.47 11.63
N ILE A 73 4.68 2.20 10.87
CA ILE A 73 5.13 2.93 9.67
C ILE A 73 5.24 4.44 9.89
N ARG A 74 5.00 4.93 11.12
CA ARG A 74 5.09 6.36 11.46
C ARG A 74 6.49 6.94 11.27
N SER A 75 7.53 6.11 11.40
CA SER A 75 8.93 6.51 11.24
C SER A 75 9.43 6.51 9.80
N TYR A 76 8.60 6.09 8.83
CA TYR A 76 8.98 6.16 7.41
C TYR A 76 9.11 7.62 6.99
N THR A 77 10.33 8.01 6.64
CA THR A 77 10.69 9.34 6.18
C THR A 77 11.49 9.21 4.87
N PRO A 78 11.16 9.99 3.82
CA PRO A 78 9.98 10.86 3.73
C PRO A 78 8.67 10.06 3.74
N ALA A 79 7.56 10.72 4.08
CA ALA A 79 6.26 10.06 4.24
C ALA A 79 5.68 9.60 2.89
N PHE A 80 4.62 8.79 2.94
CA PHE A 80 3.97 8.29 1.73
C PHE A 80 3.14 9.39 1.07
N ASN A 81 3.18 9.46 -0.26
CA ASN A 81 2.45 10.45 -1.05
C ASN A 81 1.44 9.83 -2.03
N LEU A 82 1.46 8.51 -2.18
CA LEU A 82 0.46 7.74 -2.92
C LEU A 82 0.04 6.52 -2.10
N ILE A 83 -1.27 6.34 -1.92
CA ILE A 83 -1.82 5.23 -1.14
C ILE A 83 -2.76 4.44 -2.05
N PHE A 84 -2.57 3.13 -2.11
CA PHE A 84 -3.51 2.20 -2.72
C PHE A 84 -4.32 1.50 -1.63
N LEU A 85 -5.62 1.36 -1.87
CA LEU A 85 -6.54 0.76 -0.94
C LEU A 85 -7.59 -0.06 -1.71
N ASP A 86 -7.47 -1.38 -1.61
CA ASP A 86 -8.40 -2.37 -2.16
C ASP A 86 -8.84 -3.37 -1.06
N PRO A 87 -9.68 -2.93 -0.10
CA PRO A 87 -10.13 -3.78 0.99
C PRO A 87 -11.08 -4.86 0.47
N PRO A 88 -11.11 -6.05 1.10
CA PRO A 88 -12.08 -7.07 0.75
C PRO A 88 -13.52 -6.56 0.90
N TYR A 89 -14.33 -6.78 -0.14
CA TYR A 89 -15.74 -6.40 -0.22
C TYR A 89 -16.55 -6.85 1.00
N ASN A 90 -17.59 -6.08 1.35
CA ASN A 90 -18.60 -6.41 2.38
C ASN A 90 -18.09 -6.48 3.83
N LYS A 91 -16.94 -5.88 4.15
CA LYS A 91 -16.40 -5.89 5.53
C LYS A 91 -16.38 -4.53 6.24
N ASN A 92 -16.95 -3.47 5.65
CA ASN A 92 -16.96 -2.12 6.23
C ASN A 92 -15.57 -1.61 6.67
N MET A 93 -14.52 -1.99 5.93
CA MET A 93 -13.12 -1.74 6.34
C MET A 93 -12.58 -0.39 5.87
N ILE A 94 -13.24 0.29 4.93
CA ILE A 94 -12.79 1.58 4.39
C ILE A 94 -12.71 2.64 5.49
N GLN A 95 -13.80 2.87 6.23
CA GLN A 95 -13.85 3.92 7.26
C GLN A 95 -12.83 3.69 8.39
N PRO A 96 -12.67 2.47 8.94
CA PRO A 96 -11.57 2.16 9.87
C PRO A 96 -10.19 2.42 9.27
N THR A 97 -9.98 2.08 7.98
CA THR A 97 -8.67 2.31 7.33
C THR A 97 -8.34 3.80 7.26
N LEU A 98 -9.31 4.61 6.81
CA LEU A 98 -9.15 6.07 6.72
C LEU A 98 -8.89 6.69 8.09
N SER A 99 -9.59 6.21 9.12
CA SER A 99 -9.40 6.66 10.51
C SER A 99 -7.97 6.35 10.98
N ASN A 100 -7.47 5.15 10.70
CA ASN A 100 -6.10 4.75 11.03
C ASN A 100 -5.04 5.55 10.28
N LEU A 101 -5.26 5.85 9.00
CA LEU A 101 -4.37 6.69 8.19
C LEU A 101 -4.33 8.13 8.72
N GLY A 102 -5.47 8.68 9.16
CA GLY A 102 -5.53 10.02 9.75
C GLY A 102 -4.69 10.17 11.03
N ILE A 103 -4.57 9.11 11.83
CA ILE A 103 -3.83 9.14 13.11
C ILE A 103 -2.36 8.71 12.99
N SER A 104 -2.00 7.94 11.96
CA SER A 104 -0.66 7.35 11.82
C SER A 104 0.44 8.37 11.51
N ARG A 105 0.06 9.55 10.98
CA ARG A 105 0.97 10.61 10.52
C ARG A 105 2.04 10.11 9.53
N CYS A 106 1.75 9.04 8.79
CA CYS A 106 2.68 8.47 7.81
C CYS A 106 2.47 9.04 6.39
N LEU A 107 1.58 10.00 6.21
CA LEU A 107 1.22 10.59 4.93
C LEU A 107 1.79 12.02 4.80
N GLU A 108 2.20 12.37 3.58
CA GLU A 108 2.55 13.74 3.23
C GLU A 108 1.31 14.61 3.02
N ASN A 109 1.44 15.93 3.24
CA ASN A 109 0.37 16.87 2.91
C ASN A 109 0.07 16.82 1.41
N GLY A 110 -1.20 16.62 1.05
CA GLY A 110 -1.62 16.50 -0.34
C GLY A 110 -1.41 15.10 -0.94
N SER A 111 -1.12 14.08 -0.12
CA SER A 111 -1.03 12.68 -0.56
C SER A 111 -2.30 12.26 -1.31
N GLN A 112 -2.12 11.50 -2.39
CA GLN A 112 -3.23 10.95 -3.16
C GLN A 112 -3.62 9.57 -2.65
N LEU A 113 -4.91 9.36 -2.43
CA LEU A 113 -5.48 8.06 -2.11
C LEU A 113 -6.23 7.54 -3.33
N THR A 114 -5.86 6.34 -3.80
CA THR A 114 -6.59 5.61 -4.83
C THR A 114 -7.38 4.51 -4.16
N LEU A 115 -8.69 4.55 -4.35
CA LEU A 115 -9.64 3.55 -3.87
C LEU A 115 -10.11 2.74 -5.07
N GLU A 116 -9.86 1.44 -5.07
CA GLU A 116 -10.62 0.55 -5.95
C GLU A 116 -11.87 0.10 -5.20
N HIS A 117 -13.04 0.39 -5.79
CA HIS A 117 -14.33 -0.10 -5.34
C HIS A 117 -15.07 -0.64 -6.56
N SER A 118 -15.77 -1.76 -6.39
CA SER A 118 -16.64 -2.30 -7.44
C SER A 118 -17.89 -1.41 -7.54
N PRO A 119 -18.35 -1.03 -8.75
CA PRO A 119 -19.45 -0.10 -8.97
C PRO A 119 -20.85 -0.60 -8.51
N LEU A 120 -20.91 -1.69 -7.74
CA LEU A 120 -22.15 -2.27 -7.21
C LEU A 120 -22.51 -1.78 -5.79
N GLU A 121 -21.84 -0.73 -5.32
CA GLU A 121 -22.18 0.02 -4.09
C GLU A 121 -22.57 1.46 -4.41
#